data_AF-A0A351XBL9-F1
#
_entry.id   AF-A0A351XBL9-F1
#
_cell.length_a   1.000
_cell.length_b   1.000
_cell.length_c   1.000
_cell.angle_alpha   90.00
_cell.angle_beta   90.00
_cell.angle_gamma   90.00
#
_symmetry.space_group_name_H-M   'P 1'
#
loop_
_entity.id
_entity.type
_entity.pdbx_description
1 polymer ?
#
loop_
_entity_poly.entity_id
_entity_poly.type
_entity_poly.pdbx_seq_one_letter_code
_entity_poly.pdbx_strand_id
1 'polypeptide(L)'
;MGGGTGTGAAPVVAKIAKEMGILTVGVVTTPFAFEGKRRMTQAQEGIQQLAENVDSLMVIPNENLKLVSKEKITLLNAFEIANDVLRQGVQSISDLVNATGLVNCDFADVTEIMKDAGYAHMGVGHGKGKDKAEVAAQQAISSPLLQTSIDGARGVLLNITASTDIGLEEIDAASSVVMQAVHPDCEIIWGANFDEQLEDEMIITVIATRFGEEGPGAPIKSTTANKPVDPPIETAPIAPTTSFTSNDDDSFNDIVSFFKK
;
A
#
# COMPACT_ATOMS: atom_id res chain seq x y z
N MET A 1 6.96 -11.70 10.20
CA MET A 1 8.12 -11.27 11.02
C MET A 1 7.71 -11.20 12.48
N GLY A 2 8.65 -11.25 13.44
CA GLY A 2 8.36 -11.16 14.89
C GLY A 2 8.37 -12.49 15.66
N GLY A 3 8.59 -13.61 14.96
CA GLY A 3 8.94 -14.90 15.57
C GLY A 3 10.45 -15.14 15.60
N GLY A 4 10.88 -16.38 15.85
CA GLY A 4 12.30 -16.76 15.81
C GLY A 4 12.81 -17.05 14.40
N THR A 5 12.34 -18.15 13.81
CA THR A 5 12.88 -18.69 12.54
C THR A 5 12.69 -17.74 11.37
N GLY A 6 11.48 -17.25 11.11
CA GLY A 6 11.22 -16.35 9.97
C GLY A 6 12.04 -15.06 10.07
N THR A 7 12.12 -14.47 11.26
CA THR A 7 12.84 -13.21 11.50
C THR A 7 14.36 -13.37 11.34
N GLY A 8 14.95 -14.47 11.84
CA GLY A 8 16.40 -14.66 11.81
C GLY A 8 16.93 -15.35 10.55
N ALA A 9 16.14 -16.23 9.93
CA ALA A 9 16.58 -17.02 8.77
C ALA A 9 16.28 -16.33 7.43
N ALA A 10 15.19 -15.57 7.32
CA ALA A 10 14.82 -14.94 6.04
C ALA A 10 15.91 -14.01 5.48
N PRO A 11 16.57 -13.14 6.28
CA PRO A 11 17.67 -12.31 5.77
C PRO A 11 18.85 -13.14 5.25
N VAL A 12 19.14 -14.29 5.86
CA VAL A 12 20.23 -15.19 5.45
C VAL A 12 19.92 -15.83 4.10
N VAL A 13 18.69 -16.33 3.92
CA VAL A 13 18.25 -16.93 2.65
C VAL A 13 18.24 -15.87 1.54
N ALA A 14 17.70 -14.69 1.83
CA ALA A 14 17.67 -13.56 0.89
C ALA A 14 19.08 -13.15 0.45
N LYS A 15 20.01 -13.06 1.41
CA LYS A 15 21.41 -12.74 1.13
C LYS A 15 22.04 -13.72 0.13
N ILE A 16 21.86 -15.02 0.36
CA ILE A 16 22.42 -16.06 -0.51
C ILE A 16 21.83 -15.92 -1.93
N ALA A 17 20.52 -15.73 -2.05
CA ALA A 17 19.86 -15.55 -3.35
C ALA A 17 20.38 -14.29 -4.08
N LYS A 18 20.49 -13.16 -3.38
CA LYS A 18 20.98 -11.89 -3.94
C LYS A 18 22.46 -11.99 -4.34
N GLU A 19 23.31 -12.63 -3.55
CA GLU A 19 24.73 -12.88 -3.87
C GLU A 19 24.90 -13.78 -5.10
N MET A 20 23.92 -14.66 -5.39
CA MET A 20 23.88 -15.47 -6.61
C MET A 20 23.36 -14.70 -7.84
N GLY A 21 22.98 -13.43 -7.69
CA GLY A 21 22.42 -12.60 -8.77
C GLY A 21 20.97 -12.92 -9.11
N ILE A 22 20.23 -13.55 -8.20
CA ILE A 22 18.80 -13.85 -8.37
C ILE A 22 17.99 -12.64 -7.90
N LEU A 23 17.00 -12.21 -8.70
CA LEU A 23 16.03 -11.18 -8.28
C LEU A 23 15.32 -11.65 -7.01
N THR A 24 15.58 -10.97 -5.90
CA THR A 24 15.17 -11.41 -4.57
C THR A 24 14.13 -10.44 -4.01
N VAL A 25 12.87 -10.89 -3.95
CA VAL A 25 11.76 -10.11 -3.41
C VAL A 25 11.33 -10.70 -2.06
N GLY A 26 11.31 -9.87 -1.02
CA GLY A 26 10.78 -10.23 0.29
C GLY A 26 9.31 -9.81 0.42
N VAL A 27 8.42 -10.74 0.77
CA VAL A 27 7.03 -10.43 1.13
C VAL A 27 6.78 -10.91 2.55
N VAL A 28 6.57 -9.97 3.48
CA VAL A 28 6.49 -10.29 4.91
C VAL A 28 5.40 -9.52 5.63
N THR A 29 4.89 -10.08 6.71
CA THR A 29 3.94 -9.39 7.60
C THR A 29 4.58 -8.90 8.90
N THR A 30 4.05 -7.81 9.47
CA THR A 30 4.29 -7.45 10.88
C THR A 30 3.20 -8.04 11.77
N PRO A 31 3.50 -8.39 13.03
CA PRO A 31 2.52 -9.01 13.93
C PRO A 31 1.40 -8.04 14.29
N PHE A 32 0.26 -8.57 14.74
CA PHE A 32 -0.78 -7.74 15.33
C PHE A 32 -0.31 -7.12 16.64
N ALA A 33 -0.84 -5.95 17.00
CA ALA A 33 -0.55 -5.26 18.24
C ALA A 33 -0.85 -6.13 19.48
N PHE A 34 -1.88 -6.98 19.42
CA PHE A 34 -2.26 -7.88 20.51
C PHE A 34 -1.22 -8.99 20.76
N GLU A 35 -0.35 -9.31 19.81
CA GLU A 35 0.71 -10.31 19.99
C GLU A 35 1.87 -9.80 20.86
N GLY A 36 1.88 -8.50 21.15
CA GLY A 36 2.75 -7.87 22.13
C GLY A 36 3.96 -7.13 21.53
N LYS A 37 4.41 -6.10 22.25
CA LYS A 37 5.49 -5.19 21.84
C LYS A 37 6.79 -5.92 21.48
N ARG A 38 7.14 -6.97 22.22
CA ARG A 38 8.37 -7.76 21.96
C ARG A 38 8.39 -8.35 20.55
N ARG A 39 7.27 -8.92 20.07
CA ARG A 39 7.19 -9.46 18.71
C ARG A 39 7.29 -8.35 17.66
N MET A 40 6.69 -7.19 17.92
CA MET A 40 6.77 -6.04 17.01
C MET A 40 8.21 -5.52 16.90
N THR A 41 8.94 -5.36 18.00
CA THR A 41 10.35 -4.95 17.98
C THR A 41 11.22 -5.95 17.22
N GLN A 42 11.04 -7.25 17.47
CA GLN A 42 11.73 -8.30 16.72
C GLN A 42 11.40 -8.24 15.22
N ALA A 43 10.14 -7.96 14.88
CA ALA A 43 9.73 -7.83 13.49
C ALA A 43 10.43 -6.65 12.80
N GLN A 44 10.52 -5.49 13.46
CA GLN A 44 11.19 -4.30 12.94
C GLN A 44 12.69 -4.55 12.70
N GLU A 45 13.38 -5.14 13.68
CA GLU A 45 14.80 -5.51 13.56
C GLU A 45 15.03 -6.47 12.39
N GLY A 46 14.20 -7.51 12.28
CA GLY A 46 14.32 -8.46 11.17
C GLY A 46 14.00 -7.85 9.81
N ILE A 47 13.03 -6.92 9.73
CA ILE A 47 12.67 -6.21 8.49
C ILE A 47 13.85 -5.37 8.03
N GLN A 48 14.52 -4.66 8.95
CA GLN A 48 15.71 -3.88 8.63
C GLN A 48 16.83 -4.77 8.07
N GLN A 49 17.12 -5.89 8.72
CA GLN A 49 18.11 -6.84 8.22
C GLN A 49 17.70 -7.43 6.87
N LEU A 50 16.43 -7.75 6.68
CA LEU A 50 15.94 -8.29 5.41
C LEU A 50 16.06 -7.26 4.28
N ALA A 51 15.74 -6.00 4.53
CA ALA A 51 15.79 -4.91 3.55
C ALA A 51 17.19 -4.73 2.95
N GLU A 52 18.25 -4.98 3.73
CA GLU A 52 19.63 -4.92 3.25
C GLU A 52 20.00 -6.07 2.29
N ASN A 53 19.22 -7.15 2.30
CA ASN A 53 19.55 -8.40 1.62
C ASN A 53 18.55 -8.79 0.51
N VAL A 54 17.61 -7.91 0.18
CA VAL A 54 16.64 -8.09 -0.93
C VAL A 54 16.76 -6.96 -1.95
N ASP A 55 16.20 -7.16 -3.13
CA ASP A 55 16.05 -6.12 -4.14
C ASP A 55 14.82 -5.26 -3.85
N SER A 56 13.73 -5.91 -3.46
CA SER A 56 12.47 -5.27 -3.09
C SER A 56 11.86 -5.93 -1.85
N LEU A 57 11.29 -5.12 -0.95
CA LEU A 57 10.68 -5.57 0.30
C LEU A 57 9.26 -5.04 0.45
N MET A 58 8.28 -5.95 0.35
CA MET A 58 6.90 -5.68 0.68
C MET A 58 6.63 -6.03 2.13
N VAL A 59 6.25 -5.02 2.92
CA VAL A 59 5.85 -5.18 4.32
C VAL A 59 4.34 -4.97 4.42
N ILE A 60 3.62 -5.98 4.91
CA ILE A 60 2.17 -5.95 5.10
C ILE A 60 1.87 -5.82 6.59
N PRO A 61 1.27 -4.71 7.06
CA PRO A 61 0.88 -4.59 8.45
C PRO A 61 -0.35 -5.44 8.73
N ASN A 62 -0.23 -6.43 9.63
CA ASN A 62 -1.40 -7.24 9.99
C ASN A 62 -2.54 -6.39 10.57
N GLU A 63 -2.23 -5.25 11.21
CA GLU A 63 -3.24 -4.30 11.68
C GLU A 63 -4.15 -3.77 10.56
N ASN A 64 -3.62 -3.60 9.34
CA ASN A 64 -4.37 -3.05 8.21
C ASN A 64 -5.32 -4.10 7.61
N LEU A 65 -5.12 -5.39 7.88
CA LEU A 65 -6.03 -6.45 7.41
C LEU A 65 -7.45 -6.27 7.97
N LYS A 66 -7.59 -5.63 9.15
CA LYS A 66 -8.87 -5.26 9.76
C LYS A 66 -9.69 -4.28 8.93
N LEU A 67 -9.03 -3.50 8.09
CA LEU A 67 -9.64 -2.46 7.27
C LEU A 67 -10.07 -2.98 5.89
N VAL A 68 -9.52 -4.11 5.48
CA VAL A 68 -9.79 -4.72 4.16
C VAL A 68 -11.04 -5.61 4.19
N SER A 69 -11.34 -6.24 5.33
CA SER A 69 -12.50 -7.13 5.49
C SER A 69 -13.76 -6.37 5.93
N LYS A 70 -14.88 -6.60 5.23
CA LYS A 70 -16.22 -6.15 5.65
C LYS A 70 -16.79 -7.00 6.77
N GLU A 71 -16.28 -8.22 6.95
CA GLU A 71 -16.72 -9.16 7.99
C GLU A 71 -15.90 -9.00 9.27
N LYS A 72 -16.54 -9.29 10.40
CA LYS A 72 -15.89 -9.27 11.72
C LYS A 72 -14.73 -10.26 11.73
N ILE A 73 -13.51 -9.74 11.79
CA ILE A 73 -12.32 -10.58 11.88
C ILE A 73 -12.26 -11.28 13.24
N THR A 74 -12.32 -12.61 13.21
CA THR A 74 -11.98 -13.47 14.35
C THR A 74 -10.48 -13.73 14.38
N LEU A 75 -9.94 -14.22 15.50
CA LEU A 75 -8.53 -14.59 15.58
C LEU A 75 -8.16 -15.66 14.54
N LEU A 76 -9.07 -16.60 14.24
CA LEU A 76 -8.83 -17.67 13.27
C LEU A 76 -8.74 -17.09 11.85
N ASN A 77 -9.72 -16.28 11.45
CA ASN A 77 -9.78 -15.71 10.11
C ASN A 77 -8.70 -14.64 9.87
N ALA A 78 -8.21 -13.98 10.93
CA ALA A 78 -7.17 -12.95 10.83
C ALA A 78 -5.89 -13.47 10.17
N PHE A 79 -5.47 -14.70 10.52
CA PHE A 79 -4.28 -15.32 9.93
C PHE A 79 -4.54 -15.84 8.51
N GLU A 80 -5.76 -16.31 8.24
CA GLU A 80 -6.15 -16.70 6.87
C GLU A 80 -6.12 -15.51 5.92
N ILE A 81 -6.65 -14.36 6.34
CA ILE A 81 -6.57 -13.12 5.57
C ILE A 81 -5.12 -12.69 5.37
N ALA A 82 -4.28 -12.79 6.41
CA ALA A 82 -2.85 -12.48 6.27
C ALA A 82 -2.17 -13.40 5.24
N ASN A 83 -2.47 -14.70 5.26
CA ASN A 83 -1.97 -15.67 4.29
C ASN A 83 -2.48 -15.37 2.88
N ASP A 84 -3.75 -14.94 2.75
CA ASP A 84 -4.35 -14.56 1.49
C ASP A 84 -3.62 -13.37 0.86
N VAL A 85 -3.37 -12.32 1.65
CA VAL A 85 -2.64 -11.13 1.22
C VAL A 85 -1.18 -11.47 0.85
N LEU A 86 -0.50 -12.32 1.63
CA LEU A 86 0.83 -12.82 1.26
C LEU A 86 0.80 -13.60 -0.07
N ARG A 87 -0.20 -14.47 -0.26
CA ARG A 87 -0.39 -15.21 -1.51
C ARG A 87 -0.61 -14.25 -2.67
N GLN A 88 -1.50 -13.27 -2.53
CA GLN A 88 -1.79 -12.27 -3.57
C GLN A 88 -0.55 -11.46 -3.97
N GLY A 89 0.28 -11.07 -2.99
CA GLY A 89 1.54 -10.36 -3.27
C GLY A 89 2.53 -11.18 -4.09
N VAL A 90 2.67 -12.47 -3.82
CA VAL A 90 3.54 -13.37 -4.61
C VAL A 90 2.91 -13.73 -5.94
N GLN A 91 1.60 -14.02 -5.96
CA GLN A 91 0.83 -14.39 -7.13
C GLN A 91 0.86 -13.27 -8.18
N SER A 92 0.63 -12.02 -7.78
CA SER A 92 0.64 -10.89 -8.71
C SER A 92 1.97 -10.71 -9.44
N ILE A 93 3.12 -10.88 -8.76
CA ILE A 93 4.44 -10.84 -9.41
C ILE A 93 4.63 -12.05 -10.34
N SER A 94 4.27 -13.24 -9.84
CA SER A 94 4.39 -14.49 -10.60
C SER A 94 3.52 -14.49 -11.85
N ASP A 95 2.32 -13.92 -11.76
CA ASP A 95 1.35 -13.80 -12.84
C ASP A 95 1.88 -12.92 -13.95
N LEU A 96 2.50 -11.79 -13.63
CA LEU A 96 3.09 -10.91 -14.63
C LEU A 96 4.22 -11.58 -15.42
N VAL A 97 4.97 -12.49 -14.80
CA VAL A 97 6.07 -13.23 -15.44
C VAL A 97 5.59 -14.47 -16.20
N ASN A 98 4.57 -15.16 -15.67
CA ASN A 98 4.07 -16.42 -16.21
C ASN A 98 2.81 -16.27 -17.06
N ALA A 99 2.31 -15.03 -17.25
CA ALA A 99 1.12 -14.77 -18.04
C ALA A 99 1.33 -15.31 -19.45
N THR A 100 0.66 -16.42 -19.73
CA THR A 100 0.46 -16.95 -21.10
C THR A 100 -0.58 -16.11 -21.87
N GLY A 101 -0.98 -14.96 -21.33
CA GLY A 101 -2.01 -14.06 -21.84
C GLY A 101 -1.59 -13.24 -23.07
N LEU A 102 -2.50 -12.40 -23.56
CA LEU A 102 -2.37 -11.65 -24.82
C LEU A 102 -1.30 -10.55 -24.79
N VAL A 103 -0.90 -10.09 -23.60
CA VAL A 103 0.14 -9.07 -23.39
C VAL A 103 1.13 -9.62 -22.38
N ASN A 104 2.28 -10.03 -22.90
CA ASN A 104 3.36 -10.63 -22.15
C ASN A 104 4.33 -9.52 -21.70
N CYS A 105 4.37 -9.22 -20.41
CA CYS A 105 5.49 -8.51 -19.82
C CYS A 105 6.61 -9.52 -19.66
N ASP A 106 7.83 -9.20 -20.08
CA ASP A 106 8.92 -10.14 -19.89
C ASP A 106 9.52 -10.04 -18.47
N PHE A 107 10.32 -11.05 -18.09
CA PHE A 107 10.98 -11.03 -16.79
C PHE A 107 11.97 -9.86 -16.65
N ALA A 108 12.48 -9.31 -17.76
CA ALA A 108 13.39 -8.18 -17.74
C ALA A 108 12.66 -6.90 -17.32
N ASP A 109 11.44 -6.67 -17.80
CA ASP A 109 10.59 -5.55 -17.39
C ASP A 109 10.32 -5.62 -15.87
N VAL A 110 9.87 -6.77 -15.36
CA VAL A 110 9.62 -6.96 -13.92
C VAL A 110 10.92 -6.76 -13.12
N THR A 111 12.04 -7.27 -13.63
CA THR A 111 13.35 -7.07 -13.01
C THR A 111 13.74 -5.60 -12.98
N GLU A 112 13.48 -4.84 -14.04
CA GLU A 112 13.78 -3.41 -14.10
C GLU A 112 13.08 -2.69 -12.96
N ILE A 113 11.76 -2.86 -12.80
CA ILE A 113 11.01 -2.19 -11.74
C ILE A 113 11.42 -2.65 -10.33
N MET A 114 11.61 -3.96 -10.11
CA MET A 114 11.79 -4.52 -8.76
C MET A 114 13.24 -4.56 -8.28
N LYS A 115 14.22 -4.51 -9.17
CA LYS A 115 15.64 -4.60 -8.79
C LYS A 115 16.09 -3.36 -8.03
N ASP A 116 16.68 -3.56 -6.86
CA ASP A 116 17.13 -2.51 -5.93
C ASP A 116 16.07 -1.40 -5.69
N ALA A 117 14.78 -1.77 -5.74
CA ALA A 117 13.66 -0.86 -5.60
C ALA A 117 13.37 -0.45 -4.15
N GLY A 118 13.95 -1.16 -3.18
CA GLY A 118 13.76 -0.91 -1.76
C GLY A 118 12.37 -1.32 -1.27
N TYR A 119 11.69 -0.47 -0.51
CA TYR A 119 10.36 -0.81 0.00
C TYR A 119 9.30 -0.77 -1.10
N ALA A 120 8.42 -1.77 -1.07
CA ALA A 120 7.27 -1.89 -1.95
C ALA A 120 5.97 -1.85 -1.14
N HIS A 121 4.91 -1.34 -1.77
CA HIS A 121 3.57 -1.28 -1.22
C HIS A 121 2.60 -1.97 -2.15
N MET A 122 1.65 -2.72 -1.58
CA MET A 122 0.62 -3.42 -2.33
C MET A 122 -0.75 -2.83 -2.03
N GLY A 123 -1.54 -2.61 -3.07
CA GLY A 123 -2.95 -2.31 -2.97
C GLY A 123 -3.75 -3.32 -3.75
N VAL A 124 -4.91 -3.72 -3.22
CA VAL A 124 -5.82 -4.65 -3.88
C VAL A 124 -7.21 -4.02 -3.89
N GLY A 125 -7.87 -4.09 -5.04
CA GLY A 125 -9.21 -3.59 -5.26
C GLY A 125 -10.08 -4.58 -6.02
N HIS A 126 -11.37 -4.56 -5.70
CA HIS A 126 -12.38 -5.44 -6.26
C HIS A 126 -13.52 -4.59 -6.82
N GLY A 127 -13.85 -4.81 -8.08
CA GLY A 127 -14.95 -4.16 -8.76
C GLY A 127 -15.95 -5.18 -9.28
N LYS A 128 -17.22 -4.77 -9.38
CA LYS A 128 -18.29 -5.58 -9.96
C LYS A 128 -19.27 -4.70 -10.71
N GLY A 129 -19.84 -5.22 -11.79
CA GLY A 129 -20.83 -4.50 -12.58
C GLY A 129 -20.21 -3.59 -13.64
N LYS A 130 -21.02 -2.65 -14.11
CA LYS A 130 -20.69 -1.78 -15.25
C LYS A 130 -19.40 -0.96 -15.06
N ASP A 131 -19.15 -0.49 -13.84
CA ASP A 131 -18.02 0.39 -13.53
C ASP A 131 -16.90 -0.38 -12.80
N LYS A 132 -16.84 -1.72 -12.96
CA LYS A 132 -15.92 -2.60 -12.20
C LYS A 132 -14.46 -2.20 -12.33
N ALA A 133 -14.01 -1.79 -13.51
CA ALA A 133 -12.64 -1.37 -13.75
C ALA A 133 -12.22 -0.16 -12.92
N GLU A 134 -13.00 0.92 -13.00
CA GLU A 134 -12.73 2.17 -12.28
C GLU A 134 -12.84 1.97 -10.77
N VAL A 135 -13.86 1.23 -10.32
CA VAL A 135 -14.06 0.90 -8.90
C VAL A 135 -12.91 0.06 -8.36
N ALA A 136 -12.50 -0.99 -9.07
CA ALA A 136 -11.38 -1.85 -8.66
C ALA A 136 -10.07 -1.05 -8.61
N ALA A 137 -9.78 -0.23 -9.63
CA ALA A 137 -8.58 0.58 -9.70
C ALA A 137 -8.54 1.60 -8.56
N GLN A 138 -9.66 2.30 -8.34
CA GLN A 138 -9.78 3.30 -7.27
C GLN A 138 -9.60 2.66 -5.89
N GLN A 139 -10.18 1.48 -5.66
CA GLN A 139 -10.02 0.75 -4.40
C GLN A 139 -8.57 0.27 -4.21
N ALA A 140 -7.90 -0.17 -5.28
CA ALA A 140 -6.52 -0.62 -5.21
C ALA A 140 -5.58 0.52 -4.82
N ILE A 141 -5.69 1.70 -5.45
CA ILE A 141 -4.84 2.86 -5.15
C ILE A 141 -5.13 3.53 -3.79
N SER A 142 -6.33 3.32 -3.23
CA SER A 142 -6.70 3.79 -1.89
C SER A 142 -6.68 2.67 -0.85
N SER A 143 -6.08 1.53 -1.17
CA SER A 143 -6.12 0.34 -0.30
C SER A 143 -5.41 0.62 1.03
N PRO A 144 -5.96 0.20 2.19
CA PRO A 144 -5.27 0.30 3.47
C PRO A 144 -3.96 -0.49 3.53
N LEU A 145 -3.73 -1.40 2.59
CA LEU A 145 -2.48 -2.16 2.47
C LEU A 145 -1.34 -1.31 1.92
N LEU A 146 -1.65 -0.22 1.21
CA LEU A 146 -0.70 0.80 0.86
C LEU A 146 -0.35 1.60 2.13
N GLN A 147 0.83 1.35 2.70
CA GLN A 147 1.26 2.04 3.92
C GLN A 147 1.48 3.54 3.69
N THR A 148 1.69 3.95 2.45
CA THR A 148 1.88 5.33 2.00
C THR A 148 1.00 5.58 0.77
N SER A 149 0.79 6.85 0.42
CA SER A 149 0.12 7.18 -0.84
C SER A 149 0.89 6.56 -2.00
N ILE A 150 0.18 6.10 -3.04
CA ILE A 150 0.82 5.69 -4.29
C ILE A 150 1.45 6.88 -5.05
N ASP A 151 1.08 8.10 -4.67
CA ASP A 151 1.70 9.33 -5.14
C ASP A 151 3.22 9.30 -4.93
N GLY A 152 3.96 9.63 -5.98
CA GLY A 152 5.42 9.59 -5.99
C GLY A 152 6.04 8.21 -6.29
N ALA A 153 5.24 7.16 -6.49
CA ALA A 153 5.76 5.90 -7.03
C ALA A 153 6.26 6.11 -8.46
N ARG A 154 7.48 5.63 -8.76
CA ARG A 154 8.11 5.70 -10.09
C ARG A 154 8.19 4.36 -10.81
N GLY A 155 7.84 3.26 -10.13
CA GLY A 155 7.72 1.95 -10.73
C GLY A 155 6.48 1.25 -10.19
N VAL A 156 5.56 0.88 -11.07
CA VAL A 156 4.31 0.22 -10.71
C VAL A 156 4.12 -1.05 -11.52
N LEU A 157 3.79 -2.12 -10.82
CA LEU A 157 3.26 -3.35 -11.40
C LEU A 157 1.74 -3.38 -11.22
N LEU A 158 1.00 -3.44 -12.31
CA LEU A 158 -0.44 -3.47 -12.36
C LEU A 158 -0.91 -4.85 -12.86
N ASN A 159 -1.46 -5.66 -11.96
CA ASN A 159 -2.02 -6.95 -12.35
C ASN A 159 -3.55 -6.88 -12.34
N ILE A 160 -4.17 -7.16 -13.49
CA ILE A 160 -5.61 -7.18 -13.67
C ILE A 160 -6.05 -8.63 -13.82
N THR A 161 -6.92 -9.11 -12.95
CA THR A 161 -7.57 -10.42 -13.08
C THR A 161 -9.05 -10.22 -13.33
N ALA A 162 -9.56 -10.75 -14.43
CA ALA A 162 -10.97 -10.65 -14.81
C ALA A 162 -11.41 -11.89 -15.60
N SER A 163 -12.69 -11.97 -15.91
CA SER A 163 -13.25 -12.92 -16.86
C SER A 163 -12.75 -12.70 -18.30
N THR A 164 -12.93 -13.69 -19.16
CA THR A 164 -12.51 -13.65 -20.58
C THR A 164 -13.33 -12.70 -21.46
N ASP A 165 -14.43 -12.16 -20.94
CA ASP A 165 -15.32 -11.21 -21.63
C ASP A 165 -14.97 -9.73 -21.35
N ILE A 166 -13.87 -9.47 -20.63
CA ILE A 166 -13.38 -8.11 -20.36
C ILE A 166 -13.09 -7.34 -21.66
N GLY A 167 -13.62 -6.12 -21.73
CA GLY A 167 -13.38 -5.19 -22.84
C GLY A 167 -12.05 -4.45 -22.71
N LEU A 168 -11.45 -4.08 -23.84
CA LEU A 168 -10.25 -3.23 -23.84
C LEU A 168 -10.50 -1.85 -23.19
N GLU A 169 -11.70 -1.31 -23.34
CA GLU A 169 -12.12 -0.03 -22.72
C GLU A 169 -12.06 -0.11 -21.18
N GLU A 170 -12.36 -1.27 -20.60
CA GLU A 170 -12.30 -1.47 -19.14
C GLU A 170 -10.85 -1.49 -18.65
N ILE A 171 -9.95 -2.13 -19.39
CA ILE A 171 -8.51 -2.14 -19.10
C ILE A 171 -7.94 -0.72 -19.19
N ASP A 172 -8.33 0.05 -20.21
CA ASP A 172 -7.89 1.43 -20.40
C ASP A 172 -8.39 2.36 -19.28
N ALA A 173 -9.66 2.20 -18.86
CA ALA A 173 -10.22 2.95 -17.74
C ALA A 173 -9.48 2.66 -16.42
N ALA A 174 -9.25 1.38 -16.12
CA ALA A 174 -8.49 0.98 -14.93
C ALA A 174 -7.06 1.53 -14.95
N SER A 175 -6.36 1.40 -16.09
CA SER A 175 -4.98 1.88 -16.26
C SER A 175 -4.90 3.41 -16.12
N SER A 176 -5.86 4.13 -16.69
CA SER A 176 -5.95 5.59 -16.62
C SER A 176 -6.11 6.09 -15.18
N VAL A 177 -6.91 5.41 -14.35
CA VAL A 177 -7.07 5.75 -12.93
C VAL A 177 -5.75 5.61 -12.18
N VAL A 178 -5.00 4.53 -12.42
CA VAL A 178 -3.70 4.30 -11.77
C VAL A 178 -2.66 5.30 -12.25
N MET A 179 -2.60 5.59 -13.57
CA MET A 179 -1.70 6.58 -14.16
C MET A 179 -1.88 7.99 -13.58
N GLN A 180 -3.11 8.39 -13.27
CA GLN A 180 -3.40 9.69 -12.68
C GLN A 180 -2.98 9.79 -11.20
N ALA A 181 -2.79 8.65 -10.52
CA ALA A 181 -2.46 8.60 -9.11
C ALA A 181 -0.95 8.49 -8.82
N VAL A 182 -0.14 8.18 -9.83
CA VAL A 182 1.31 7.97 -9.71
C VAL A 182 2.11 9.17 -10.21
N HIS A 183 3.45 9.12 -10.08
CA HIS A 183 4.32 10.15 -10.61
C HIS A 183 4.22 10.23 -12.17
N PRO A 184 4.31 11.42 -12.81
CA PRO A 184 4.25 11.54 -14.28
C PRO A 184 5.30 10.73 -15.04
N ASP A 185 6.52 10.64 -14.51
CA ASP A 185 7.60 9.80 -15.04
C ASP A 185 7.56 8.35 -14.49
N CYS A 186 6.40 7.85 -14.05
CA CYS A 186 6.29 6.50 -13.52
C CYS A 186 6.28 5.48 -14.66
N GLU A 187 7.12 4.47 -14.51
CA GLU A 187 7.11 3.29 -15.35
C GLU A 187 6.03 2.33 -14.85
N ILE A 188 5.06 2.00 -15.71
CA ILE A 188 3.97 1.10 -15.38
C ILE A 188 4.05 -0.13 -16.27
N ILE A 189 4.23 -1.28 -15.64
CA ILE A 189 4.10 -2.59 -16.27
C ILE A 189 2.73 -3.12 -15.89
N TRP A 190 1.94 -3.50 -16.88
CA TRP A 190 0.62 -4.05 -16.65
C TRP A 190 0.47 -5.43 -17.27
N GLY A 191 -0.17 -6.35 -16.57
CA GLY A 191 -0.53 -7.66 -17.08
C GLY A 191 -1.98 -7.98 -16.79
N ALA A 192 -2.54 -8.85 -17.64
CA ALA A 192 -3.92 -9.26 -17.57
C ALA A 192 -4.01 -10.79 -17.54
N ASN A 193 -4.68 -11.29 -16.50
CA ASN A 193 -4.97 -12.69 -16.29
C ASN A 193 -6.47 -12.95 -16.39
N PHE A 194 -6.82 -14.11 -16.93
CA PHE A 194 -8.21 -14.51 -17.11
C PHE A 194 -8.59 -15.61 -16.12
N ASP A 195 -9.66 -15.37 -15.37
CA ASP A 195 -10.30 -16.36 -14.49
C ASP A 195 -11.80 -16.40 -14.80
N GLU A 196 -12.25 -17.51 -15.40
CA GLU A 196 -13.66 -17.72 -15.77
C GLU A 196 -14.60 -17.76 -14.55
N GLN A 197 -14.07 -17.94 -13.33
CA GLN A 197 -14.87 -17.94 -12.11
C GLN A 197 -15.29 -16.53 -11.67
N LEU A 198 -14.64 -15.47 -12.19
CA LEU A 198 -14.93 -14.10 -11.78
C LEU A 198 -16.20 -13.52 -12.40
N GLU A 199 -16.77 -14.14 -13.44
CA GLU A 199 -17.99 -13.68 -14.13
C GLU A 199 -17.98 -12.16 -14.44
N ASP A 200 -18.62 -11.33 -13.60
CA ASP A 200 -18.71 -9.86 -13.77
C ASP A 200 -17.84 -9.10 -12.76
N GLU A 201 -16.84 -9.76 -12.19
CA GLU A 201 -15.91 -9.20 -11.22
C GLU A 201 -14.54 -8.93 -11.83
N MET A 202 -13.90 -7.89 -11.33
CA MET A 202 -12.53 -7.53 -11.69
C MET A 202 -11.73 -7.33 -10.41
N ILE A 203 -10.55 -7.94 -10.36
CA ILE A 203 -9.59 -7.78 -9.27
C ILE A 203 -8.37 -7.05 -9.82
N ILE A 204 -8.00 -5.95 -9.19
CA ILE A 204 -6.81 -5.18 -9.56
C ILE A 204 -5.85 -5.21 -8.38
N THR A 205 -4.64 -5.70 -8.63
CA THR A 205 -3.53 -5.64 -7.69
C THR A 205 -2.50 -4.65 -8.20
N VAL A 206 -2.13 -3.68 -7.36
CA VAL A 206 -1.11 -2.68 -7.65
C VAL A 206 0.06 -2.88 -6.71
N ILE A 207 1.26 -3.07 -7.26
CA ILE A 207 2.50 -3.05 -6.49
C ILE A 207 3.27 -1.79 -6.89
N ALA A 208 3.41 -0.88 -5.95
CA ALA A 208 4.14 0.37 -6.13
C ALA A 208 5.51 0.28 -5.48
N THR A 209 6.52 0.80 -6.17
CA THR A 209 7.93 0.75 -5.79
C THR A 209 8.61 2.07 -6.14
N ARG A 210 9.89 2.23 -5.72
CA ARG A 210 10.71 3.41 -6.03
C ARG A 210 10.07 4.72 -5.55
N PHE A 211 9.60 4.74 -4.30
CA PHE A 211 9.06 5.95 -3.66
C PHE A 211 10.19 6.93 -3.32
N GLY A 212 10.16 8.16 -3.88
CA GLY A 212 11.10 9.24 -3.55
C GLY A 212 11.62 10.05 -4.76
N GLU A 213 12.34 11.14 -4.48
CA GLU A 213 12.88 12.06 -5.50
C GLU A 213 14.14 11.53 -6.21
N GLU A 214 14.79 10.52 -5.66
CA GLU A 214 16.00 9.94 -6.24
C GLU A 214 15.59 8.61 -6.88
N GLY A 215 15.68 8.52 -8.22
CA GLY A 215 15.30 7.35 -9.00
C GLY A 215 16.14 6.09 -8.72
N PRO A 216 16.30 5.18 -9.71
CA PRO A 216 17.03 3.93 -9.51
C PRO A 216 18.44 4.16 -8.93
N GLY A 217 18.77 3.48 -7.82
CA GLY A 217 20.08 3.60 -7.15
C GLY A 217 20.16 4.59 -5.98
N ALA A 218 19.05 5.18 -5.57
CA ALA A 218 18.98 5.95 -4.33
C ALA A 218 19.21 5.04 -3.10
N PRO A 219 19.94 5.49 -2.07
CA PRO A 219 20.05 4.74 -0.82
C PRO A 219 18.65 4.53 -0.23
N ILE A 220 18.40 3.32 0.30
CA ILE A 220 17.12 2.92 0.91
C ILE A 220 16.78 3.90 2.05
N LYS A 221 16.04 4.96 1.73
CA LYS A 221 15.52 5.88 2.74
C LYS A 221 14.32 5.17 3.35
N SER A 222 14.51 4.69 4.59
CA SER A 222 13.43 4.27 5.48
C SER A 222 12.28 5.28 5.38
N THR A 223 11.16 4.90 4.76
CA THR A 223 9.95 5.71 4.68
C THR A 223 9.38 5.86 6.08
N THR A 224 9.79 6.91 6.80
CA THR A 224 9.13 7.57 7.95
C THR A 224 8.46 6.72 9.04
N ALA A 225 8.80 5.44 9.21
CA ALA A 225 8.33 4.63 10.33
C ALA A 225 9.02 4.96 11.68
N ASN A 226 9.94 5.94 11.69
CA ASN A 226 10.78 6.28 12.85
C ASN A 226 10.93 7.79 13.10
N LYS A 227 9.90 8.62 12.83
CA LYS A 227 9.82 9.90 13.56
C LYS A 227 9.04 9.66 14.86
N PRO A 228 9.66 9.83 16.05
CA PRO A 228 8.87 10.09 17.24
C PRO A 228 7.97 11.27 16.91
N VAL A 229 6.66 11.11 17.11
CA VAL A 229 5.76 12.26 17.17
C VAL A 229 6.26 13.09 18.34
N ASP A 230 6.79 14.28 18.07
CA ASP A 230 7.12 15.22 19.15
C ASP A 230 5.86 15.40 20.00
N PRO A 231 5.97 15.36 21.34
CA PRO A 231 4.83 15.68 22.19
C PRO A 231 4.29 17.06 21.80
N PRO A 232 2.96 17.27 21.87
CA PRO A 232 2.36 18.56 21.55
C PRO A 232 3.15 19.67 22.26
N ILE A 233 3.61 20.66 21.49
CA ILE A 233 4.23 21.85 22.07
C ILE A 233 3.21 22.43 23.03
N GLU A 234 3.56 22.45 24.31
CA GLU A 234 2.79 23.12 25.34
C GLU A 234 2.76 24.60 24.98
N THR A 235 1.68 25.03 24.33
CA THR A 235 1.47 26.43 23.99
C THR A 235 1.50 27.21 25.29
N ALA A 236 2.45 28.15 25.39
CA ALA A 236 2.53 29.08 26.51
C ALA A 236 1.15 29.73 26.75
N PRO A 237 0.77 29.98 28.02
CA PRO A 237 -0.53 30.56 28.33
C PRO A 237 -0.67 31.90 27.62
N ILE A 238 -1.69 32.00 26.77
CA ILE A 238 -2.12 33.25 26.16
C ILE A 238 -2.47 34.19 27.31
N ALA A 239 -1.74 35.29 27.45
CA ALA A 239 -2.06 36.33 28.42
C ALA A 239 -3.48 36.85 28.14
N PRO A 240 -4.32 37.04 29.17
CA PRO A 240 -5.66 37.56 28.97
C PRO A 240 -5.55 38.99 28.45
N THR A 241 -5.98 39.20 27.20
CA THR A 241 -6.14 40.55 26.65
C THR A 241 -7.47 41.08 27.19
N THR A 242 -7.41 41.80 28.31
CA THR A 242 -8.56 42.55 28.82
C THR A 242 -8.69 43.86 28.07
N SER A 243 -9.76 44.00 27.29
CA SER A 243 -10.46 45.28 27.11
C SER A 243 -11.87 45.01 26.58
N PHE A 244 -12.81 44.69 27.47
CA PHE A 244 -14.22 44.94 27.23
C PHE A 244 -14.53 46.35 27.72
N THR A 245 -14.77 47.27 26.79
CA THR A 245 -15.39 48.57 27.10
C THR A 245 -16.90 48.40 27.13
N SER A 246 -17.54 49.05 28.10
CA SER A 246 -18.94 48.89 28.49
C SER A 246 -19.96 49.55 27.53
N ASN A 247 -19.91 49.26 26.23
CA ASN A 247 -20.86 49.82 25.25
C ASN A 247 -21.47 48.80 24.25
N ASP A 248 -21.32 47.49 24.49
CA ASP A 248 -21.80 46.45 23.55
C ASP A 248 -23.20 45.87 23.86
N ASP A 249 -23.95 46.45 24.80
CA ASP A 249 -25.32 45.98 25.12
C ASP A 249 -26.37 46.37 24.06
N ASP A 250 -26.08 47.32 23.17
CA ASP A 250 -27.02 47.75 22.12
C ASP A 250 -26.99 46.81 20.90
N SER A 251 -25.87 46.12 20.62
CA SER A 251 -25.74 45.28 19.42
C SER A 251 -26.44 43.92 19.55
N PHE A 252 -26.71 43.43 20.76
CA PHE A 252 -27.34 42.12 20.96
C PHE A 252 -28.87 42.20 20.87
N ASN A 253 -29.47 43.29 21.36
CA ASN A 253 -30.92 43.49 21.30
C ASN A 253 -31.43 43.74 19.88
N ASP A 254 -30.63 44.38 19.03
CA ASP A 254 -30.98 44.61 17.62
C ASP A 254 -31.04 43.29 16.82
N ILE A 255 -30.11 42.35 17.08
CA ILE A 255 -30.08 41.04 16.40
C ILE A 255 -31.28 40.18 16.82
N VAL A 256 -31.65 40.20 18.10
CA VAL A 256 -32.79 39.41 18.63
C VAL A 256 -34.13 39.93 18.12
N SER A 257 -34.25 41.23 17.82
CA SER A 257 -35.46 41.83 17.27
C SER A 257 -35.72 41.46 15.80
N PHE A 258 -34.67 41.12 15.04
CA PHE A 258 -34.77 40.76 13.62
C PHE A 258 -35.40 39.38 13.39
N PHE A 259 -35.31 38.48 14.37
CA PHE A 259 -35.87 37.11 14.29
C PHE A 259 -37.30 36.98 14.83
N LYS A 260 -37.92 38.09 15.27
CA LYS A 260 -39.27 38.08 15.88
C LYS A 260 -40.36 38.81 15.07
N LYS A 261 -40.24 38.87 13.73
CA LYS A 261 -41.34 39.27 12.85
C LYS A 261 -41.63 38.23 11.79
#